data_AF-A6KRR9-F1
#
_entry.id   AF-A6KRR9-F1
#
_cell.length_a   1.000
_cell.length_b   1.000
_cell.length_c   1.000
_cell.angle_alpha   90.00
_cell.angle_beta   90.00
_cell.angle_gamma   90.00
#
_symmetry.space_group_name_H-M   'P 1'
#
loop_
_entity.id
_entity.type
_entity.pdbx_description
1 polymer ?
#
loop_
_entity_poly.entity_id
_entity_poly.type
_entity_poly.pdbx_seq_one_letter_code
_entity_poly.pdbx_strand_id
1 'polypeptide(L)'
;MPSGQPVFPRRVPDAYIAMRGLVVASLLILLVGGTDAFRICAFNAHRLTLTKVIKESVMDTLVQILARCDIMVLQEVVDSSQNTVLFLLQKLQSSKSYSFLNSSLLGRSTYKEKYVYIYRSDKTQVLNFYQYNDTEDIFAREPFVAQFTLPSKILPSVVLVPLHTTPKDVEKELNALYDVFLDVSQRWQNENVILLGDFNADCASLAKKRLNSLLLRTKAGFHWVIPDGEDTTVRASTNCTYDRIVMHGQGCQKLLKAAATFDFPRRFQLTEEEALRVSDHYPVEVELNKAAQGIPPHCLSTLLLLSLSQLG
;
A
#
# COMPACT_ATOMS: atom_id res chain seq x y z
N MET A 1 59.06 -62.10 -6.82
CA MET A 1 57.97 -61.10 -6.77
C MET A 1 58.61 -59.74 -6.49
N PRO A 2 58.43 -58.78 -7.39
CA PRO A 2 57.75 -57.55 -6.98
C PRO A 2 56.66 -57.11 -7.97
N SER A 3 55.75 -56.33 -7.41
CA SER A 3 54.49 -55.81 -7.91
C SER A 3 54.60 -54.87 -9.11
N GLY A 4 53.87 -55.16 -10.18
CA GLY A 4 53.48 -54.17 -11.20
C GLY A 4 52.19 -53.46 -10.77
N GLN A 5 52.22 -52.13 -10.67
CA GLN A 5 51.02 -51.32 -10.50
C GLN A 5 50.31 -51.14 -11.85
N PRO A 6 48.97 -51.19 -11.91
CA PRO A 6 48.23 -50.68 -13.06
C PRO A 6 48.02 -49.16 -12.94
N VAL A 7 48.38 -48.45 -14.01
CA VAL A 7 48.08 -47.03 -14.21
C VAL A 7 46.59 -46.88 -14.54
N PHE A 8 45.82 -46.23 -13.67
CA PHE A 8 44.46 -45.78 -13.99
C PHE A 8 44.51 -44.45 -14.75
N PRO A 9 43.77 -44.28 -15.86
CA PRO A 9 43.60 -42.95 -16.46
C PRO A 9 42.69 -42.12 -15.54
N ARG A 10 43.19 -40.98 -15.07
CA ARG A 10 42.36 -39.98 -14.40
C ARG A 10 41.31 -39.49 -15.40
N ARG A 11 40.03 -39.80 -15.15
CA ARG A 11 38.93 -39.06 -15.79
C ARG A 11 39.03 -37.61 -15.32
N VAL A 12 39.40 -36.72 -16.24
CA VAL A 12 39.19 -35.30 -16.06
C VAL A 12 37.67 -35.08 -16.08
N PRO A 13 37.06 -34.45 -15.07
CA PRO A 13 35.65 -34.09 -15.16
C PRO A 13 35.47 -33.14 -16.34
N ASP A 14 34.53 -33.42 -17.24
CA ASP A 14 34.23 -32.59 -18.39
C ASP A 14 33.88 -31.17 -17.92
N ALA A 15 34.87 -30.27 -17.97
CA ALA A 15 34.74 -28.87 -17.59
C ALA A 15 33.59 -28.17 -18.35
N TYR A 16 33.23 -28.70 -19.52
CA TYR A 16 32.08 -28.28 -20.32
C TYR A 16 30.72 -28.48 -19.64
N ILE A 17 30.53 -29.55 -18.87
CA ILE A 17 29.25 -29.83 -18.19
C ILE A 17 29.11 -28.93 -16.94
N ALA A 18 30.20 -28.77 -16.18
CA ALA A 18 30.23 -27.88 -15.01
C ALA A 18 30.05 -26.40 -15.41
N MET A 19 30.66 -25.96 -16.51
CA MET A 19 30.56 -24.58 -17.01
C MET A 19 29.15 -24.30 -17.59
N ARG A 20 28.49 -25.27 -18.25
CA ARG A 20 27.09 -25.14 -18.67
C ARG A 20 26.11 -25.09 -17.48
N GLY A 21 26.35 -25.88 -16.43
CA GLY A 21 25.57 -25.83 -15.20
C GLY A 21 25.66 -24.47 -14.49
N LEU A 22 26.87 -23.88 -14.44
CA LEU A 22 27.09 -22.54 -13.87
C LEU A 22 26.41 -21.43 -14.67
N VAL A 23 26.46 -21.51 -16.01
CA VAL A 23 25.80 -20.51 -16.88
C VAL A 23 24.28 -20.60 -16.75
N VAL A 24 23.71 -21.81 -16.68
CA VAL A 24 22.26 -22.00 -16.46
C VAL A 24 21.85 -21.53 -15.06
N ALA A 25 22.64 -21.81 -14.01
CA ALA A 25 22.38 -21.30 -12.66
C ALA A 25 22.45 -19.77 -12.58
N SER A 26 23.39 -19.15 -13.29
CA SER A 26 23.53 -17.68 -13.38
C SER A 26 22.38 -17.05 -14.18
N LEU A 27 21.89 -17.73 -15.23
CA LEU A 27 20.71 -17.33 -16.00
C LEU A 27 19.40 -17.47 -15.18
N LEU A 28 19.33 -18.47 -14.28
CA LEU A 28 18.22 -18.65 -13.34
C LEU A 28 18.23 -17.58 -12.23
N ILE A 29 19.39 -17.15 -11.73
CA ILE A 29 19.49 -16.05 -10.76
C ILE A 29 19.08 -14.71 -11.41
N LEU A 30 19.36 -14.50 -12.70
CA LEU A 30 18.88 -13.35 -13.47
C LEU A 30 17.36 -13.36 -13.76
N LEU A 31 16.70 -14.52 -13.65
CA LEU A 31 15.24 -14.63 -13.75
C LEU A 31 14.52 -14.43 -12.41
N VAL A 32 15.25 -14.43 -11.28
CA VAL A 32 14.75 -14.00 -9.96
C VAL A 32 15.09 -12.52 -9.73
N GLY A 33 14.98 -11.71 -10.77
CA GLY A 33 14.71 -10.28 -10.60
C GLY A 33 13.30 -10.13 -10.06
N GLY A 34 13.10 -10.40 -8.77
CA GLY A 34 11.84 -10.15 -8.09
C GLY A 34 11.48 -8.70 -8.28
N THR A 35 10.58 -8.41 -9.22
CA THR A 35 10.14 -7.04 -9.42
C THR A 35 9.38 -6.62 -8.18
N ASP A 36 9.95 -5.69 -7.42
CA ASP A 36 9.36 -5.21 -6.17
C ASP A 36 7.91 -4.79 -6.42
N ALA A 37 7.00 -5.26 -5.55
CA ALA A 37 5.57 -5.01 -5.67
C ALA A 37 5.29 -3.51 -5.49
N PHE A 38 4.24 -3.00 -6.13
CA PHE A 38 3.85 -1.60 -6.00
C PHE A 38 3.06 -1.43 -4.69
N ARG A 39 3.57 -0.61 -3.77
CA ARG A 39 2.97 -0.46 -2.43
C ARG A 39 2.16 0.83 -2.30
N ILE A 40 0.89 0.71 -1.92
CA ILE A 40 -0.01 1.83 -1.64
C ILE A 40 -0.37 1.79 -0.15
N CYS A 41 -0.25 2.92 0.53
CA CYS A 41 -0.46 3.03 1.97
C CYS A 41 -1.44 4.15 2.30
N ALA A 42 -2.17 4.02 3.40
CA ALA A 42 -2.86 5.11 4.06
C ALA A 42 -2.42 5.21 5.52
N PHE A 43 -2.28 6.43 6.01
CA PHE A 43 -1.80 6.68 7.36
C PHE A 43 -2.42 7.96 7.96
N ASN A 44 -3.22 7.80 9.01
CA ASN A 44 -3.54 8.89 9.90
C ASN A 44 -2.27 9.27 10.69
N ALA A 45 -1.73 10.45 10.40
CA ALA A 45 -0.49 10.93 11.00
C ALA A 45 -0.71 11.73 12.29
N HIS A 46 -1.91 11.67 12.88
CA HIS A 46 -2.35 12.27 14.14
C HIS A 46 -1.87 13.72 14.31
N ARG A 47 -2.66 14.66 13.78
CA ARG A 47 -2.37 16.10 13.80
C ARG A 47 -0.94 16.42 13.33
N LEU A 48 -0.64 16.09 12.08
CA LEU A 48 0.66 16.38 11.46
C LEU A 48 0.82 17.87 11.19
N THR A 49 1.59 18.55 12.06
CA THR A 49 1.87 19.98 12.01
C THR A 49 3.36 20.23 11.79
N LEU A 50 3.74 21.46 11.40
CA LEU A 50 5.13 21.88 11.31
C LEU A 50 5.90 21.61 12.62
N THR A 51 5.33 21.98 13.77
CA THR A 51 5.92 21.76 15.10
C THR A 51 6.17 20.28 15.41
N LYS A 52 5.35 19.38 14.85
CA LYS A 52 5.53 17.93 14.99
C LYS A 52 6.70 17.45 14.13
N VAL A 53 6.75 17.84 12.86
CA VAL A 53 7.77 17.35 11.91
C VAL A 53 9.15 17.97 12.11
N ILE A 54 9.30 19.11 12.77
CA ILE A 54 10.64 19.66 13.08
C ILE A 54 11.37 18.88 14.19
N LYS A 55 10.67 18.00 14.92
CA LYS A 55 11.31 17.11 15.91
C LYS A 55 12.02 15.98 15.18
N GLU A 56 13.33 15.91 15.30
CA GLU A 56 14.19 14.98 14.56
C GLU A 56 13.74 13.51 14.69
N SER A 57 13.50 13.03 15.91
CA SER A 57 13.04 11.64 16.13
C SER A 57 11.71 11.31 15.45
N VAL A 58 10.80 12.28 15.37
CA VAL A 58 9.51 12.12 14.68
C VAL A 58 9.72 12.14 13.17
N MET A 59 10.51 13.10 12.68
CA MET A 59 10.85 13.20 11.25
C MET A 59 11.51 11.94 10.74
N ASP A 60 12.52 11.42 11.42
CA ASP A 60 13.27 10.25 11.00
C ASP A 60 12.39 9.00 10.94
N THR A 61 11.46 8.86 11.90
CA THR A 61 10.49 7.77 11.89
C THR A 61 9.49 7.93 10.73
N LEU A 62 8.94 9.14 10.54
CA LEU A 62 8.03 9.41 9.42
C LEU A 62 8.69 9.15 8.07
N VAL A 63 9.92 9.61 7.85
CA VAL A 63 10.67 9.36 6.63
C VAL A 63 10.84 7.86 6.38
N GLN A 64 11.17 7.07 7.42
CA GLN A 64 11.27 5.61 7.30
C GLN A 64 9.93 4.94 6.97
N ILE A 65 8.82 5.39 7.55
CA ILE A 65 7.47 4.90 7.22
C ILE A 65 7.15 5.21 5.75
N LEU A 66 7.28 6.49 5.36
CA LEU A 66 6.93 7.00 4.03
C LEU A 66 7.78 6.36 2.92
N ALA A 67 9.06 6.12 3.18
CA ALA A 67 10.00 5.57 2.21
C ALA A 67 9.66 4.13 1.75
N ARG A 68 8.77 3.43 2.49
CA ARG A 68 8.26 2.09 2.16
C ARG A 68 7.21 2.10 1.06
N CYS A 69 6.50 3.21 0.90
CA CYS A 69 5.33 3.31 0.05
C CYS A 69 5.69 3.95 -1.29
N ASP A 70 5.09 3.44 -2.37
CA ASP A 70 5.18 4.06 -3.68
C ASP A 70 4.12 5.17 -3.82
N ILE A 71 2.97 5.01 -3.17
CA ILE A 71 2.00 6.06 -2.86
C ILE A 71 1.64 5.98 -1.38
N MET A 72 1.80 7.07 -0.64
CA MET A 72 1.28 7.27 0.70
C MET A 72 0.12 8.28 0.65
N VAL A 73 -1.00 7.91 1.25
CA VAL A 73 -2.11 8.81 1.59
C VAL A 73 -1.98 9.21 3.06
N LEU A 74 -1.61 10.46 3.32
CA LEU A 74 -1.59 11.02 4.67
C LEU A 74 -2.91 11.70 5.01
N GLN A 75 -3.37 11.47 6.24
CA GLN A 75 -4.55 12.10 6.83
C GLN A 75 -4.14 12.89 8.09
N GLU A 76 -5.04 13.74 8.58
CA GLU A 76 -4.78 14.68 9.68
C GLU A 76 -3.59 15.62 9.45
N VAL A 77 -3.35 16.04 8.21
CA VAL A 77 -2.33 17.06 7.92
C VAL A 77 -2.89 18.44 8.26
N VAL A 78 -2.41 19.02 9.35
CA VAL A 78 -2.81 20.34 9.86
C VAL A 78 -1.74 21.34 9.50
N ASP A 79 -1.77 21.80 8.24
CA ASP A 79 -0.73 22.64 7.66
C ASP A 79 -1.22 24.03 7.28
N SER A 80 -1.50 24.85 8.30
CA SER A 80 -1.83 26.28 8.11
C SER A 80 -0.68 27.08 7.51
N SER A 81 0.56 26.63 7.72
CA SER A 81 1.78 27.28 7.23
C SER A 81 2.11 26.99 5.75
N GLN A 82 1.48 25.96 5.17
CA GLN A 82 1.83 25.38 3.86
C GLN A 82 3.26 24.82 3.75
N ASN A 83 4.01 24.76 4.85
CA ASN A 83 5.41 24.33 4.88
C ASN A 83 5.60 22.90 5.41
N THR A 84 4.59 22.32 6.08
CA THR A 84 4.72 21.01 6.75
C THR A 84 5.05 19.91 5.75
N VAL A 85 4.30 19.84 4.64
CA VAL A 85 4.53 18.83 3.60
C VAL A 85 5.84 19.06 2.86
N LEU A 86 6.20 20.32 2.59
CA LEU A 86 7.46 20.68 1.93
C LEU A 86 8.68 20.24 2.76
N PHE A 87 8.65 20.49 4.06
CA PHE A 87 9.73 20.12 4.98
C PHE A 87 9.90 18.59 5.05
N LEU A 88 8.78 17.86 5.09
CA LEU A 88 8.77 16.40 5.03
C LEU A 88 9.34 15.87 3.70
N LEU A 89 8.92 16.46 2.58
CA LEU A 89 9.38 16.07 1.25
C LEU A 89 10.88 16.31 1.06
N GLN A 90 11.40 17.43 1.57
CA GLN A 90 12.83 17.75 1.51
C GLN A 90 13.69 16.68 2.19
N LYS A 91 13.23 16.13 3.31
CA LYS A 91 13.93 15.02 4.00
C LYS A 91 13.84 13.70 3.24
N LEU A 92 12.67 13.40 2.65
CA LEU A 92 12.46 12.20 1.83
C LEU A 92 13.29 12.18 0.54
N GLN A 93 13.47 13.33 -0.10
CA GLN A 93 14.14 13.47 -1.40
C GLN A 93 15.65 13.17 -1.37
N SER A 94 16.24 12.96 -0.20
CA SER A 94 17.66 12.57 -0.06
C SER A 94 18.02 11.22 -0.71
N SER A 95 17.04 10.36 -1.02
CA SER A 95 17.27 8.99 -1.51
C SER A 95 16.48 8.57 -2.76
N LYS A 96 15.37 9.24 -3.08
CA LYS A 96 14.47 8.89 -4.20
C LYS A 96 13.70 10.12 -4.70
N SER A 97 13.14 10.03 -5.91
CA SER A 97 12.27 11.07 -6.48
C SER A 97 10.86 10.97 -5.90
N TYR A 98 10.51 11.89 -5.00
CA TYR A 98 9.18 12.04 -4.43
C TYR A 98 8.52 13.34 -4.91
N SER A 99 7.21 13.27 -5.16
CA SER A 99 6.31 14.39 -5.42
C SER A 99 5.09 14.28 -4.52
N PHE A 100 4.27 15.32 -4.46
CA PHE A 100 3.08 15.33 -3.61
C PHE A 100 1.90 16.04 -4.29
N LEU A 101 0.70 15.75 -3.80
CA LEU A 101 -0.56 16.37 -4.21
C LEU A 101 -1.43 16.61 -2.96
N ASN A 102 -1.89 17.85 -2.76
CA ASN A 102 -2.67 18.27 -1.60
C ASN A 102 -4.14 18.51 -1.96
N SER A 103 -5.04 18.18 -1.04
CA SER A 103 -6.41 18.69 -1.03
C SER A 103 -6.49 20.16 -0.61
N SER A 104 -7.68 20.75 -0.68
CA SER A 104 -8.04 21.94 0.08
C SER A 104 -8.02 21.67 1.59
N LEU A 105 -8.16 22.72 2.42
CA LEU A 105 -8.41 22.56 3.86
C LEU A 105 -9.85 22.13 4.08
N LEU A 106 -10.05 20.99 4.75
CA LEU A 106 -11.35 20.33 4.93
C LEU A 106 -11.70 20.22 6.42
N GLY A 107 -12.99 20.23 6.75
CA GLY A 107 -13.49 20.21 8.12
C GLY A 107 -14.70 21.13 8.26
N ARG A 108 -15.62 20.86 9.19
CA ARG A 108 -16.74 21.77 9.49
C ARG A 108 -16.36 22.88 10.48
N SER A 109 -15.41 22.62 11.37
CA SER A 109 -15.02 23.53 12.45
C SER A 109 -13.83 24.43 12.09
N THR A 110 -13.26 25.13 13.08
CA THR A 110 -11.98 25.83 12.95
C THR A 110 -10.79 24.87 12.83
N TYR A 111 -10.93 23.64 13.34
CA TYR A 111 -9.98 22.56 13.08
C TYR A 111 -10.22 22.05 11.66
N LYS A 112 -9.17 22.16 10.83
CA LYS A 112 -9.16 21.73 9.44
C LYS A 112 -7.95 20.85 9.16
N GLU A 113 -8.13 19.92 8.24
CA GLU A 113 -7.13 18.94 7.83
C GLU A 113 -6.97 18.97 6.30
N LYS A 114 -5.92 18.31 5.80
CA LYS A 114 -5.75 17.99 4.39
C LYS A 114 -5.55 16.49 4.21
N TYR A 115 -6.02 15.99 3.07
CA TYR A 115 -5.48 14.78 2.48
C TYR A 115 -4.24 15.13 1.66
N VAL A 116 -3.17 14.36 1.85
CA VAL A 116 -1.92 14.56 1.12
C VAL A 116 -1.46 13.24 0.52
N TYR A 117 -1.35 13.20 -0.80
CA TYR A 117 -0.65 12.13 -1.49
C TYR A 117 0.84 12.45 -1.54
N ILE A 118 1.69 11.55 -1.07
CA ILE A 118 3.13 11.57 -1.32
C ILE A 118 3.45 10.34 -2.16
N TYR A 119 4.05 10.53 -3.33
CA TYR A 119 4.26 9.44 -4.27
C TYR A 119 5.61 9.51 -4.96
N ARG A 120 6.09 8.34 -5.38
CA ARG A 120 7.33 8.19 -6.13
C ARG A 120 7.12 8.57 -7.60
N SER A 121 7.60 9.74 -7.98
CA SER A 121 7.40 10.30 -9.33
C SER A 121 8.13 9.52 -10.43
N ASP A 122 9.10 8.68 -10.06
CA ASP A 122 9.75 7.73 -10.98
C ASP A 122 8.96 6.43 -11.20
N LYS A 123 7.93 6.16 -10.40
CA LYS A 123 7.11 4.93 -10.46
C LYS A 123 5.66 5.16 -10.87
N THR A 124 5.12 6.35 -10.61
CA THR A 124 3.71 6.69 -10.85
C THR A 124 3.56 8.18 -11.15
N GLN A 125 2.49 8.52 -11.86
CA GLN A 125 2.09 9.88 -12.19
C GLN A 125 0.62 10.07 -11.88
N VAL A 126 0.26 11.28 -11.43
CA VAL A 126 -1.13 11.70 -11.29
C VAL A 126 -1.70 11.97 -12.69
N LEU A 127 -2.77 11.28 -13.04
CA LEU A 127 -3.50 11.50 -14.29
C LEU A 127 -4.57 12.59 -14.13
N ASN A 128 -5.36 12.47 -13.06
CA ASN A 128 -6.48 13.35 -12.75
C ASN A 128 -6.67 13.41 -11.23
N PHE A 129 -7.30 14.48 -10.74
CA PHE A 129 -7.74 14.58 -9.36
C PHE A 129 -8.89 15.57 -9.24
N TYR A 130 -9.71 15.42 -8.19
CA TYR A 130 -10.73 16.40 -7.81
C TYR A 130 -11.11 16.24 -6.35
N GLN A 131 -11.59 17.32 -5.76
CA GLN A 131 -12.28 17.30 -4.48
C GLN A 131 -13.74 16.90 -4.75
N TYR A 132 -14.24 15.85 -4.10
CA TYR A 132 -15.64 15.44 -4.26
C TYR A 132 -16.57 16.60 -3.85
N ASN A 133 -17.55 16.90 -4.70
CA ASN A 133 -18.49 18.00 -4.47
C ASN A 133 -19.67 17.51 -3.61
N ASP A 134 -19.53 17.67 -2.30
CA ASP A 134 -20.52 17.25 -1.32
C ASP A 134 -21.60 18.31 -1.10
N THR A 135 -22.59 18.36 -2.00
CA THR A 135 -23.66 19.36 -1.94
C THR A 135 -24.60 19.20 -0.75
N GLU A 136 -24.62 18.01 -0.14
CA GLU A 136 -25.48 17.69 1.01
C GLU A 136 -24.76 17.84 2.36
N ASP A 137 -23.48 18.24 2.36
CA ASP A 137 -22.62 18.34 3.55
C ASP A 137 -22.72 17.06 4.41
N ILE A 138 -22.49 15.91 3.77
CA ILE A 138 -22.46 14.60 4.44
C ILE A 138 -21.11 14.36 5.12
N PHE A 139 -20.02 14.59 4.40
CA PHE A 139 -18.66 14.39 4.85
C PHE A 139 -18.17 15.61 5.63
N ALA A 140 -17.58 15.39 6.80
CA ALA A 140 -16.89 16.49 7.47
C ALA A 140 -15.59 16.88 6.73
N ARG A 141 -15.00 15.90 6.03
CA ARG A 141 -13.82 16.06 5.18
C ARG A 141 -14.06 15.34 3.86
N GLU A 142 -14.53 16.09 2.88
CA GLU A 142 -14.91 15.63 1.56
C GLU A 142 -13.78 14.78 0.93
N PRO A 143 -14.05 13.63 0.30
CA PRO A 143 -13.00 12.81 -0.29
C PRO A 143 -12.21 13.52 -1.39
N PHE A 144 -10.87 13.53 -1.28
CA PHE A 144 -9.98 14.11 -2.29
C PHE A 144 -9.50 13.03 -3.25
N VAL A 145 -10.21 12.83 -4.35
CA VAL A 145 -10.04 11.71 -5.28
C VAL A 145 -8.89 11.95 -6.25
N ALA A 146 -8.02 10.96 -6.44
CA ALA A 146 -6.92 11.05 -7.40
C ALA A 146 -6.71 9.74 -8.17
N GLN A 147 -6.45 9.86 -9.47
CA GLN A 147 -6.13 8.75 -10.37
C GLN A 147 -4.62 8.71 -10.63
N PHE A 148 -4.01 7.55 -10.42
CA PHE A 148 -2.58 7.33 -10.57
C PHE A 148 -2.30 6.29 -11.66
N THR A 149 -1.23 6.46 -12.43
CA THR A 149 -0.70 5.39 -13.26
C THR A 149 -0.08 4.30 -12.39
N LEU A 150 -0.14 3.04 -12.86
CA LEU A 150 0.60 1.95 -12.25
C LEU A 150 1.49 1.27 -13.30
N PRO A 151 2.66 0.73 -12.89
CA PRO A 151 3.56 0.00 -13.79
C PRO A 151 3.03 -1.42 -14.04
N SER A 152 1.82 -1.54 -14.55
CA SER A 152 1.13 -2.81 -14.82
C SER A 152 0.33 -2.72 -16.12
N LYS A 153 0.40 -3.79 -16.93
CA LYS A 153 -0.42 -3.91 -18.15
C LYS A 153 -1.87 -4.30 -17.86
N ILE A 154 -2.13 -4.93 -16.72
CA ILE A 154 -3.46 -5.43 -16.32
C ILE A 154 -4.25 -4.33 -15.62
N LEU A 155 -3.57 -3.49 -14.84
CA LEU A 155 -4.13 -2.36 -14.14
C LEU A 155 -3.26 -1.14 -14.43
N PRO A 156 -3.43 -0.47 -15.59
CA PRO A 156 -2.57 0.64 -15.98
C PRO A 156 -2.80 1.92 -15.17
N SER A 157 -3.97 2.03 -14.53
CA SER A 157 -4.24 3.11 -13.57
C SER A 157 -5.17 2.63 -12.46
N VAL A 158 -5.09 3.29 -11.32
CA VAL A 158 -5.96 3.06 -10.17
C VAL A 158 -6.45 4.39 -9.61
N VAL A 159 -7.68 4.41 -9.12
CA VAL A 159 -8.25 5.56 -8.43
C VAL A 159 -8.10 5.35 -6.93
N LEU A 160 -7.64 6.37 -6.21
CA LEU A 160 -7.58 6.41 -4.75
C LEU A 160 -8.63 7.38 -4.22
N VAL A 161 -9.43 6.93 -3.26
CA VAL A 161 -10.48 7.71 -2.60
C VAL A 161 -10.22 7.70 -1.08
N PRO A 162 -9.60 8.75 -0.53
CA PRO A 162 -9.26 8.81 0.87
C PRO A 162 -10.48 9.26 1.67
N LEU A 163 -10.68 8.68 2.85
CA LEU A 163 -11.66 9.17 3.81
C LEU A 163 -11.12 9.03 5.24
N HIS A 164 -11.17 10.14 5.97
CA HIS A 164 -11.05 10.20 7.42
C HIS A 164 -12.45 10.57 7.94
N THR A 165 -13.18 9.60 8.48
CA THR A 165 -14.56 9.82 8.98
C THR A 165 -14.55 10.56 10.32
N THR A 166 -15.65 11.21 10.68
CA THR A 166 -15.81 11.65 12.06
C THR A 166 -16.37 10.51 12.92
N PRO A 167 -15.91 10.34 14.17
CA PRO A 167 -16.43 9.29 15.05
C PRO A 167 -17.95 9.34 15.31
N LYS A 168 -18.60 10.49 15.04
CA LYS A 168 -20.05 10.67 15.24
C LYS A 168 -20.88 10.27 14.04
N ASP A 169 -20.34 10.37 12.83
CA ASP A 169 -21.07 10.16 11.58
C ASP A 169 -20.50 8.99 10.75
N VAL A 170 -19.70 8.10 11.36
CA VAL A 170 -19.01 6.99 10.68
C VAL A 170 -19.91 6.22 9.72
N GLU A 171 -21.07 5.75 10.18
CA GLU A 171 -21.99 4.97 9.34
C GLU A 171 -22.55 5.79 8.18
N LYS A 172 -22.83 7.08 8.40
CA LYS A 172 -23.38 7.98 7.38
C LYS A 172 -22.33 8.26 6.30
N GLU A 173 -21.13 8.67 6.72
CA GLU A 173 -20.01 8.97 5.82
C GLU A 173 -19.58 7.73 5.01
N LEU A 174 -19.47 6.55 5.65
CA LEU A 174 -19.08 5.32 4.94
C LEU A 174 -20.14 4.82 3.95
N ASN A 175 -21.43 5.05 4.22
CA ASN A 175 -22.46 4.73 3.23
C ASN A 175 -22.42 5.70 2.05
N ALA A 176 -22.23 7.00 2.29
CA ALA A 176 -22.09 8.00 1.22
C ALA A 176 -20.82 7.78 0.37
N LEU A 177 -19.80 7.10 0.91
CA LEU A 177 -18.60 6.73 0.15
C LEU A 177 -18.91 5.78 -1.02
N TYR A 178 -20.04 5.07 -1.00
CA TYR A 178 -20.55 4.34 -2.17
C TYR A 178 -20.96 5.28 -3.32
N ASP A 179 -21.56 6.44 -3.01
CA ASP A 179 -21.94 7.41 -4.03
C ASP A 179 -20.71 8.07 -4.66
N VAL A 180 -19.65 8.28 -3.87
CA VAL A 180 -18.34 8.73 -4.37
C VAL A 180 -17.74 7.70 -5.33
N PHE A 181 -17.86 6.41 -5.01
CA PHE A 181 -17.46 5.33 -5.93
C PHE A 181 -18.25 5.39 -7.25
N LEU A 182 -19.57 5.63 -7.19
CA LEU A 182 -20.40 5.75 -8.39
C LEU A 182 -20.01 6.98 -9.23
N ASP A 183 -19.82 8.15 -8.61
CA ASP A 183 -19.40 9.38 -9.29
C ASP A 183 -18.06 9.16 -10.01
N VAL A 184 -17.04 8.62 -9.33
CA VAL A 184 -15.73 8.44 -9.96
C VAL A 184 -15.76 7.38 -11.06
N SER A 185 -16.50 6.29 -10.87
CA SER A 185 -16.65 5.23 -11.86
C SER A 185 -17.32 5.76 -13.13
N GLN A 186 -18.35 6.59 -12.98
CA GLN A 186 -19.02 7.26 -14.11
C GLN A 186 -18.14 8.32 -14.75
N ARG A 187 -17.50 9.17 -13.95
CA ARG A 187 -16.70 10.32 -14.42
C ARG A 187 -15.49 9.88 -15.24
N TRP A 188 -14.79 8.84 -14.82
CA TRP A 188 -13.55 8.39 -15.44
C TRP A 188 -13.67 7.05 -16.16
N GLN A 189 -14.87 6.46 -16.22
CA GLN A 189 -15.12 5.15 -16.83
C GLN A 189 -14.16 4.10 -16.28
N ASN A 190 -13.92 4.13 -14.97
CA ASN A 190 -12.93 3.31 -14.29
C ASN A 190 -13.44 2.83 -12.93
N GLU A 191 -13.69 1.53 -12.84
CA GLU A 191 -14.15 0.87 -11.62
C GLU A 191 -13.00 0.30 -10.77
N ASN A 192 -11.74 0.48 -11.17
CA ASN A 192 -10.58 0.07 -10.37
C ASN A 192 -10.28 1.14 -9.31
N VAL A 193 -11.03 1.09 -8.23
CA VAL A 193 -11.02 2.07 -7.15
C VAL A 193 -10.53 1.42 -5.86
N ILE A 194 -9.65 2.10 -5.15
CA ILE A 194 -9.25 1.77 -3.78
C ILE A 194 -9.74 2.90 -2.88
N LEU A 195 -10.60 2.56 -1.93
CA LEU A 195 -11.08 3.45 -0.89
C LEU A 195 -10.29 3.14 0.38
N LEU A 196 -9.68 4.15 1.00
CA LEU A 196 -8.70 3.90 2.05
C LEU A 196 -8.57 5.03 3.07
N GLY A 197 -8.14 4.69 4.28
CA GLY A 197 -7.87 5.63 5.36
C GLY A 197 -8.49 5.24 6.69
N ASP A 198 -8.43 6.15 7.65
CA ASP A 198 -9.08 6.05 8.95
C ASP A 198 -10.60 6.16 8.81
N PHE A 199 -11.24 5.00 8.66
CA PHE A 199 -12.68 4.91 8.52
C PHE A 199 -13.38 4.92 9.88
N ASN A 200 -12.67 4.89 11.01
CA ASN A 200 -13.22 4.63 12.33
C ASN A 200 -14.15 3.39 12.36
N ALA A 201 -13.86 2.37 11.54
CA ALA A 201 -14.77 1.27 11.20
C ALA A 201 -14.77 0.09 12.17
N ASP A 202 -14.69 0.35 13.48
CA ASP A 202 -14.72 -0.67 14.53
C ASP A 202 -15.01 -0.09 15.93
N CYS A 203 -14.99 -0.95 16.95
CA CYS A 203 -15.07 -0.60 18.37
C CYS A 203 -16.30 0.25 18.69
N ALA A 204 -16.14 1.27 19.56
CA ALA A 204 -17.24 2.15 19.96
C ALA A 204 -17.73 3.05 18.81
N SER A 205 -16.90 3.30 17.80
CA SER A 205 -17.20 4.19 16.69
C SER A 205 -18.20 3.57 15.71
N LEU A 206 -18.13 2.24 15.48
CA LEU A 206 -19.07 1.53 14.63
C LEU A 206 -19.30 0.08 15.08
N ALA A 207 -20.48 -0.18 15.63
CA ALA A 207 -20.86 -1.53 16.04
C ALA A 207 -20.87 -2.52 14.86
N LYS A 208 -20.39 -3.75 15.08
CA LYS A 208 -20.29 -4.81 14.06
C LYS A 208 -21.57 -5.04 13.23
N LYS A 209 -22.76 -4.94 13.84
CA LYS A 209 -24.04 -5.06 13.12
C LYS A 209 -24.21 -3.97 12.06
N ARG A 210 -23.84 -2.72 12.37
CA ARG A 210 -23.90 -1.57 11.47
C ARG A 210 -22.79 -1.63 10.41
N LEU A 211 -21.59 -2.05 10.80
CA LEU A 211 -20.49 -2.32 9.88
C LEU A 211 -20.96 -3.28 8.77
N ASN A 212 -21.53 -4.42 9.16
CA ASN A 212 -21.99 -5.45 8.21
C ASN A 212 -23.16 -5.01 7.32
N SER A 213 -23.88 -3.93 7.66
CA SER A 213 -24.96 -3.39 6.83
C SER A 213 -24.53 -2.27 5.89
N LEU A 214 -23.26 -1.82 5.95
CA LEU A 214 -22.76 -0.78 5.05
C LEU A 214 -22.92 -1.20 3.57
N LEU A 215 -23.19 -0.24 2.70
CA LEU A 215 -23.24 -0.47 1.25
C LEU A 215 -21.94 -1.08 0.73
N LEU A 216 -20.78 -0.60 1.20
CA LEU A 216 -19.46 -1.13 0.85
C LEU A 216 -19.20 -2.56 1.38
N ARG A 217 -20.05 -3.12 2.25
CA ARG A 217 -19.98 -4.52 2.71
C ARG A 217 -20.96 -5.43 1.99
N THR A 218 -22.12 -4.88 1.62
CA THR A 218 -23.26 -5.65 1.11
C THR A 218 -23.35 -5.65 -0.41
N LYS A 219 -22.85 -4.61 -1.08
CA LYS A 219 -22.76 -4.55 -2.54
C LYS A 219 -21.61 -5.43 -3.03
N ALA A 220 -21.85 -6.12 -4.14
CA ALA A 220 -20.85 -6.97 -4.78
C ALA A 220 -19.67 -6.14 -5.30
N GLY A 221 -18.49 -6.75 -5.38
CA GLY A 221 -17.28 -6.14 -5.96
C GLY A 221 -16.40 -5.37 -4.99
N PHE A 222 -16.88 -5.06 -3.78
CA PHE A 222 -16.07 -4.42 -2.73
C PHE A 222 -15.38 -5.45 -1.85
N HIS A 223 -14.06 -5.37 -1.78
CA HIS A 223 -13.23 -6.29 -1.00
C HIS A 223 -12.50 -5.50 0.08
N TRP A 224 -12.90 -5.72 1.34
CA TRP A 224 -12.20 -5.16 2.50
C TRP A 224 -10.97 -6.01 2.76
N VAL A 225 -9.80 -5.49 2.42
CA VAL A 225 -8.54 -6.25 2.45
C VAL A 225 -7.79 -6.12 3.78
N ILE A 226 -8.16 -5.13 4.60
CA ILE A 226 -7.81 -5.10 6.02
C ILE A 226 -8.95 -5.80 6.78
N PRO A 227 -8.72 -7.02 7.30
CA PRO A 227 -9.76 -7.84 7.90
C PRO A 227 -10.24 -7.26 9.23
N ASP A 228 -11.48 -7.59 9.63
CA ASP A 228 -11.98 -7.22 10.96
C ASP A 228 -11.16 -7.92 12.05
N GLY A 229 -10.84 -7.19 13.12
CA GLY A 229 -10.02 -7.69 14.23
C GLY A 229 -8.52 -7.52 14.02
N GLU A 230 -8.09 -6.94 12.89
CA GLU A 230 -6.72 -6.43 12.73
C GLU A 230 -6.58 -5.13 13.50
N ASP A 231 -5.65 -5.06 14.45
CA ASP A 231 -5.44 -3.82 15.20
C ASP A 231 -4.72 -2.78 14.34
N THR A 232 -5.30 -1.60 14.19
CA THR A 232 -4.69 -0.47 13.47
C THR A 232 -4.30 0.67 14.40
N THR A 233 -4.27 0.42 15.71
CA THR A 233 -3.98 1.44 16.74
C THR A 233 -2.66 1.17 17.45
N VAL A 234 -1.94 2.23 17.83
CA VAL A 234 -0.62 2.13 18.49
C VAL A 234 -0.74 1.83 19.98
N ARG A 235 -1.82 2.27 20.62
CA ARG A 235 -1.98 2.12 22.08
C ARG A 235 -2.23 0.65 22.41
N ALA A 236 -1.42 0.07 23.29
CA ALA A 236 -1.60 -1.29 23.78
C ALA A 236 -2.92 -1.50 24.53
N SER A 237 -3.57 -0.42 24.98
CA SER A 237 -4.89 -0.46 25.62
C SER A 237 -6.06 -0.55 24.65
N THR A 238 -5.82 -0.40 23.35
CA THR A 238 -6.83 -0.51 22.30
C THR A 238 -6.56 -1.72 21.42
N ASN A 239 -7.60 -2.17 20.71
CA ASN A 239 -7.51 -3.19 19.68
C ASN A 239 -8.69 -2.94 18.73
N CYS A 240 -8.48 -2.07 17.75
CA CYS A 240 -9.55 -1.57 16.89
C CYS A 240 -9.09 -1.51 15.43
N THR A 241 -9.92 -2.02 14.51
CA THR A 241 -9.68 -1.93 13.06
C THR A 241 -10.28 -0.65 12.47
N TYR A 242 -9.75 0.51 12.88
CA TYR A 242 -10.24 1.81 12.40
C TYR A 242 -9.85 2.09 10.96
N ASP A 243 -8.58 1.86 10.63
CA ASP A 243 -8.02 2.12 9.32
C ASP A 243 -8.32 0.97 8.37
N ARG A 244 -8.79 1.30 7.18
CA ARG A 244 -9.30 0.30 6.22
C ARG A 244 -8.76 0.56 4.82
N ILE A 245 -8.70 -0.52 4.06
CA ILE A 245 -8.54 -0.50 2.61
C ILE A 245 -9.65 -1.37 2.03
N VAL A 246 -10.42 -0.78 1.12
CA VAL A 246 -11.51 -1.42 0.39
C VAL A 246 -11.22 -1.30 -1.10
N MET A 247 -11.12 -2.43 -1.79
CA MET A 247 -10.77 -2.48 -3.20
C MET A 247 -11.99 -2.86 -4.05
N HIS A 248 -12.15 -2.18 -5.18
CA HIS A 248 -13.09 -2.53 -6.24
C HIS A 248 -12.36 -2.73 -7.58
N GLY A 249 -12.94 -3.53 -8.47
CA GLY A 249 -12.42 -3.80 -9.80
C GLY A 249 -11.54 -5.06 -9.88
N GLN A 250 -11.70 -5.83 -10.96
CA GLN A 250 -11.01 -7.11 -11.13
C GLN A 250 -9.48 -6.95 -11.25
N GLY A 251 -8.99 -5.83 -11.77
CA GLY A 251 -7.56 -5.56 -11.90
C GLY A 251 -6.88 -5.44 -10.53
N CYS A 252 -7.50 -4.68 -9.63
CA CYS A 252 -7.09 -4.55 -8.23
C CYS A 252 -7.01 -5.91 -7.54
N GLN A 253 -8.06 -6.73 -7.67
CA GLN A 253 -8.13 -8.05 -7.03
C GLN A 253 -7.08 -9.03 -7.57
N LYS A 254 -6.92 -9.10 -8.89
CA LYS A 254 -5.96 -10.02 -9.54
C LYS A 254 -4.51 -9.71 -9.19
N LEU A 255 -4.20 -8.44 -8.92
CA LEU A 255 -2.84 -8.00 -8.62
C LEU A 255 -2.54 -7.95 -7.13
N LEU A 256 -3.55 -8.02 -6.27
CA LEU A 256 -3.36 -8.01 -4.81
C LEU A 256 -2.41 -9.14 -4.40
N LYS A 257 -1.25 -8.76 -3.86
CA LYS A 257 -0.22 -9.65 -3.35
C LYS A 257 -0.34 -9.80 -1.84
N ALA A 258 -0.51 -8.69 -1.14
CA ALA A 258 -0.63 -8.64 0.31
C ALA A 258 -1.43 -7.39 0.73
N ALA A 259 -2.06 -7.47 1.88
CA ALA A 259 -2.64 -6.35 2.62
C ALA A 259 -2.26 -6.54 4.09
N ALA A 260 -1.83 -5.48 4.76
CA ALA A 260 -1.33 -5.57 6.13
C ALA A 260 -1.41 -4.22 6.85
N THR A 261 -1.37 -4.29 8.17
CA THR A 261 -1.04 -3.15 9.03
C THR A 261 0.47 -3.09 9.24
N PHE A 262 1.05 -1.90 9.20
CA PHE A 262 2.47 -1.69 9.46
C PHE A 262 2.70 -1.25 10.92
N ASP A 263 2.97 -2.22 11.79
CA ASP A 263 3.41 -2.03 13.18
C ASP A 263 4.82 -1.41 13.23
N PHE A 264 4.87 -0.09 12.99
CA PHE A 264 6.11 0.68 12.97
C PHE A 264 6.81 0.72 14.33
N PRO A 265 6.13 0.74 15.50
CA PRO A 265 6.81 0.71 16.79
C PRO A 265 7.61 -0.58 16.97
N ARG A 266 7.01 -1.73 16.69
CA ARG A 266 7.74 -3.00 16.73
C ARG A 266 8.86 -3.05 15.71
N ARG A 267 8.60 -2.58 14.48
CA ARG A 267 9.59 -2.64 13.39
C ARG A 267 10.81 -1.75 13.62
N PHE A 268 10.63 -0.61 14.28
CA PHE A 268 11.67 0.37 14.58
C PHE A 268 12.12 0.34 16.04
N GLN A 269 11.62 -0.62 16.83
CA GLN A 269 11.98 -0.83 18.24
C GLN A 269 11.70 0.40 19.10
N LEU A 270 10.57 1.07 18.86
CA LEU A 270 10.12 2.23 19.62
C LEU A 270 9.30 1.78 20.82
N THR A 271 9.43 2.51 21.92
CA THR A 271 8.46 2.45 23.02
C THR A 271 7.09 2.98 22.57
N GLU A 272 6.01 2.63 23.27
CA GLU A 272 4.68 3.19 23.00
C GLU A 272 4.70 4.73 23.09
N GLU A 273 5.41 5.30 24.06
CA GLU A 273 5.51 6.75 24.21
C GLU A 273 6.17 7.42 22.99
N GLU A 274 7.26 6.84 22.48
CA GLU A 274 7.93 7.34 21.28
C GLU A 274 7.05 7.19 20.04
N ALA A 275 6.35 6.06 19.92
CA ALA A 275 5.42 5.81 18.84
C ALA A 275 4.27 6.81 18.83
N LEU A 276 3.66 7.10 19.99
CA LEU A 276 2.57 8.05 20.13
C LEU A 276 2.98 9.49 19.83
N ARG A 277 4.28 9.83 19.88
CA ARG A 277 4.78 11.12 19.36
C ARG A 277 4.73 11.18 17.83
N VAL A 278 4.73 10.03 17.14
CA VAL A 278 4.63 9.90 15.68
C VAL A 278 3.18 9.77 15.23
N SER A 279 2.43 8.82 15.75
CA SER A 279 0.97 8.69 15.54
C SER A 279 0.37 7.74 16.58
N ASP A 280 -0.94 7.82 16.78
CA ASP A 280 -1.72 6.81 17.50
C ASP A 280 -2.37 5.76 16.59
N HIS A 281 -2.17 5.87 15.27
CA HIS A 281 -2.57 4.86 14.27
C HIS A 281 -1.36 4.16 13.68
N TYR A 282 -1.54 2.94 13.18
CA TYR A 282 -0.61 2.29 12.27
C TYR A 282 -0.97 2.59 10.81
N PRO A 283 0.00 2.72 9.89
CA PRO A 283 -0.30 2.71 8.46
C PRO A 283 -0.94 1.38 8.05
N VAL A 284 -1.95 1.43 7.18
CA VAL A 284 -2.46 0.26 6.46
C VAL A 284 -1.92 0.27 5.03
N GLU A 285 -1.53 -0.89 4.52
CA GLU A 285 -0.85 -1.01 3.23
C GLU A 285 -1.39 -2.17 2.38
N VAL A 286 -1.33 -1.99 1.06
CA VAL A 286 -1.49 -3.06 0.06
C VAL A 286 -0.28 -3.12 -0.85
N GLU A 287 0.08 -4.33 -1.24
CA GLU A 287 1.07 -4.61 -2.28
C GLU A 287 0.38 -5.15 -3.52
N LEU A 288 0.64 -4.53 -4.68
CA LEU A 288 0.15 -4.97 -5.98
C LEU A 288 1.30 -5.51 -6.83
N ASN A 289 1.13 -6.71 -7.38
CA ASN A 289 2.06 -7.24 -8.37
C ASN A 289 2.01 -6.40 -9.67
N LYS A 290 3.13 -6.32 -10.38
CA LYS A 290 3.19 -5.65 -11.71
C LYS A 290 2.53 -6.46 -12.83
N ALA A 291 2.37 -7.76 -12.62
CA ALA A 291 1.67 -8.70 -13.49
C ALA A 291 0.84 -9.68 -12.64
N ALA A 292 -0.17 -10.31 -13.22
CA ALA A 292 -0.90 -11.37 -12.53
C ALA A 292 0.05 -12.50 -12.15
N GLN A 293 -0.24 -13.19 -11.04
CA GLN A 293 0.49 -14.39 -10.68
C GLN A 293 0.36 -15.41 -11.82
N GLY A 294 1.47 -15.70 -12.49
CA GLY A 294 1.54 -16.80 -13.45
C GLY A 294 1.32 -18.13 -12.73
N ILE A 295 0.81 -19.12 -13.49
CA ILE A 295 0.55 -20.49 -13.04
C ILE A 295 1.71 -21.00 -12.15
N PRO A 296 1.42 -21.69 -11.04
CA PRO A 296 2.44 -22.16 -10.10
C PRO A 296 3.58 -22.92 -10.81
N PRO A 297 4.82 -22.82 -10.29
CA PRO A 297 6.01 -23.42 -10.90
C PRO A 297 5.94 -24.96 -11.05
N HIS A 298 4.93 -25.59 -10.44
CA HIS A 298 4.61 -27.00 -10.63
C HIS A 298 4.20 -27.34 -12.08
N CYS A 299 3.68 -26.40 -12.87
CA CYS A 299 3.42 -26.64 -14.31
C CYS A 299 4.67 -26.50 -15.19
N LEU A 300 5.64 -25.68 -14.77
CA LEU A 300 6.91 -25.50 -15.50
C LEU A 300 7.86 -26.68 -15.31
N SER A 301 7.84 -27.31 -14.13
CA SER A 301 8.62 -28.52 -13.85
C SER A 301 8.13 -29.73 -14.65
N THR A 302 6.82 -29.88 -14.87
CA THR A 302 6.27 -30.90 -15.76
C THR A 302 6.64 -30.68 -17.23
N LEU A 303 6.68 -29.43 -17.70
CA LEU A 303 7.12 -29.09 -19.07
C LEU A 303 8.64 -29.32 -19.28
N LEU A 304 9.45 -29.15 -18.24
CA LEU A 304 10.90 -29.42 -18.29
C LEU A 304 11.21 -30.93 -18.25
N LEU A 305 10.44 -31.71 -17.48
CA LEU A 305 10.61 -33.17 -17.44
C LEU A 305 10.24 -33.82 -18.78
N LEU A 306 9.21 -33.31 -19.45
CA LEU A 306 8.79 -33.75 -20.79
C LEU A 306 9.83 -33.44 -21.88
N SER A 307 10.54 -32.32 -21.77
CA SER A 307 11.59 -31.96 -22.74
C SER A 307 12.90 -32.73 -22.51
N LEU A 308 13.25 -33.02 -21.25
CA LEU A 308 14.42 -33.83 -20.92
C LEU A 308 14.23 -35.32 -21.24
N SER A 309 12.99 -35.84 -21.18
CA SER A 309 12.70 -37.23 -21.57
C SER A 309 12.72 -37.48 -23.08
N GLN A 310 12.75 -36.43 -23.91
CA GLN A 310 12.86 -36.54 -25.38
C GLN A 310 14.32 -36.42 -25.88
N LEU A 311 15.28 -36.22 -24.97
CA LEU A 311 16.70 -36.07 -25.25
C LEU A 311 17.55 -37.24 -24.71
N GLY A 312 16.90 -38.32 -24.26
CA GLY A 312 17.53 -39.57 -23.79
C GLY A 312 17.45 -40.68 -24.83
#